data_AF-A0A9N8JBM8-F1
#
_entry.id   AF-A0A9N8JBM8-F1
#
_cell.length_a   1.000
_cell.length_b   1.000
_cell.length_c   1.000
_cell.angle_alpha   90.00
_cell.angle_beta   90.00
_cell.angle_gamma   90.00
#
_symmetry.space_group_name_H-M   'P 1'
#
loop_
_entity.id
_entity.type
_entity.pdbx_description
1 polymer ?
#
loop_
_entity_poly.entity_id
_entity_poly.type
_entity_poly.pdbx_seq_one_letter_code
_entity_poly.pdbx_strand_id
1 'polypeptide(L)'
;MWPGPSDQLMPILSMIPSAYLDHVIVLATKKFIGKSLDDPKVARNRCIERLNCWLVDLGLFYPSIYQSSSIGATVLYPFLALKFTIAELGTHLRSLHPADAATIVLHNWIKPSILEVPDPELSESDITDSDVPSVTSNTTPDTVRDLPLQPPPTVHSRHGSKTEDPFHTYGLRYTVSRSPDRSRTHRATLEERQEIFDTIASTLHDRCKPDQNDFYPSRGGAWFHLFTLLSENKIDYAGWLSDLFQVLKHHKSPVWTYYLFAKLTRANVRIPYPVAVDIMRYFIDIEKTQWALDVFNRSQSHQWLSSVPELLFALTDSRAVRSQAVFDLLKRPDYANSLPTELRSVANNPLSHERIQLVHHVAYAMAKSPLLTSRMAFRKVCDCLNYLQDRGAPLSSLMSRALVYAGVTRPLREGIWLSTEKFQWILMFVRRLEGDEVADSLDEAAFTLRSENLELDKARMKPLDEMQQEADHIAWEYRKRFGHGSHQSENITSPYKTVTPKRTRVQRRLEFAATVSQKESK
;
A
#
# COMPACT_ATOMS: atom_id res chain seq x y z
N MET A 1 26.63 -33.43 51.49
CA MET A 1 26.32 -32.94 50.12
C MET A 1 27.12 -33.82 49.18
N TRP A 2 26.48 -34.81 48.55
CA TRP A 2 27.16 -35.65 47.56
C TRP A 2 27.37 -34.80 46.30
N PRO A 3 28.57 -34.76 45.69
CA PRO A 3 28.76 -34.08 44.42
C PRO A 3 27.79 -34.69 43.40
N GLY A 4 27.05 -33.83 42.71
CA GLY A 4 26.13 -34.29 41.68
C GLY A 4 26.94 -34.99 40.57
N PRO A 5 26.34 -35.92 39.81
CA PRO A 5 27.02 -36.57 38.68
C PRO A 5 27.59 -35.59 37.62
N SER A 6 27.19 -34.31 37.68
CA SER A 6 27.74 -33.20 36.88
C SER A 6 29.20 -32.85 37.23
N ASP A 7 29.59 -32.89 38.52
CA ASP A 7 30.89 -32.37 38.97
C ASP A 7 32.09 -33.20 38.47
N GLN A 8 31.87 -34.49 38.19
CA GLN A 8 32.91 -35.40 37.69
C GLN A 8 33.08 -35.36 36.17
N LEU A 9 32.06 -34.90 35.43
CA LEU A 9 32.08 -34.87 33.97
C LEU A 9 32.58 -33.53 33.41
N MET A 10 32.45 -32.44 34.18
CA MET A 10 32.91 -31.10 33.79
C MET A 10 34.38 -31.06 33.32
N PRO A 11 35.36 -31.68 34.02
CA PRO A 11 36.76 -31.63 33.58
C PRO A 11 36.97 -32.32 32.23
N ILE A 12 36.31 -33.45 32.00
CA ILE A 12 36.46 -34.25 30.78
C ILE A 12 35.84 -33.52 29.59
N LEU A 13 34.65 -32.96 29.78
CA LEU A 13 33.93 -32.28 28.71
C LEU A 13 34.57 -30.92 28.38
N SER A 14 35.22 -30.26 29.35
CA SER A 14 36.00 -29.04 29.10
C SER A 14 37.25 -29.26 28.23
N MET A 15 37.73 -30.51 28.12
CA MET A 15 38.85 -30.86 27.24
C MET A 15 38.43 -31.07 25.78
N ILE A 16 37.13 -31.16 25.49
CA ILE A 16 36.62 -31.35 24.13
C ILE A 16 36.44 -29.96 23.48
N PRO A 17 37.01 -29.70 22.30
CA PRO A 17 36.77 -28.42 21.62
C PRO A 17 35.28 -28.23 21.33
N SER A 18 34.78 -27.01 21.52
CA SER A 18 33.36 -26.65 21.41
C SER A 18 32.68 -27.15 20.13
N ALA A 19 33.37 -27.08 18.99
CA ALA A 19 32.84 -27.55 17.70
C ALA A 19 32.59 -29.08 17.67
N TYR A 20 33.45 -29.87 18.30
CA TYR A 20 33.27 -31.32 18.41
C TYR A 20 32.19 -31.67 19.42
N LEU A 21 32.11 -30.90 20.51
CA LEU A 21 31.10 -31.07 21.54
C LEU A 21 29.68 -30.86 20.98
N ASP A 22 29.46 -29.83 20.16
CA ASP A 22 28.20 -29.58 19.46
C ASP A 22 27.76 -30.80 18.63
N HIS A 23 28.68 -31.36 17.83
CA HIS A 23 28.41 -32.53 17.01
C HIS A 23 28.08 -33.78 17.85
N VAL A 24 28.81 -34.01 18.94
CA VAL A 24 28.57 -35.13 19.85
C VAL A 24 27.20 -35.02 20.49
N ILE A 25 26.83 -33.82 20.97
CA ILE A 25 25.52 -33.58 21.58
C ILE A 25 24.39 -33.79 20.56
N VAL A 26 24.54 -33.30 19.34
CA VAL A 26 23.56 -33.52 18.26
C VAL A 26 23.41 -35.01 17.95
N LEU A 27 24.51 -35.75 17.82
CA LEU A 27 24.47 -37.20 17.54
C LEU A 27 23.86 -38.00 18.70
N ALA A 28 24.21 -37.65 19.94
CA ALA A 28 23.63 -38.25 21.13
C ALA A 28 22.11 -38.02 21.18
N THR A 29 21.67 -36.79 20.89
CA THR A 29 20.25 -36.43 20.87
C THR A 29 19.50 -37.15 19.75
N LYS A 30 20.09 -37.24 18.54
CA LYS A 30 19.53 -38.02 17.42
C LYS A 30 19.38 -39.51 17.77
N LYS A 31 20.42 -40.11 18.37
CA LYS A 31 20.42 -41.53 18.77
C LYS A 31 19.43 -41.81 19.90
N PHE A 32 19.31 -40.88 20.84
CA PHE A 32 18.34 -40.94 21.93
C PHE A 32 16.89 -40.94 21.40
N ILE A 33 16.59 -40.02 20.49
CA ILE A 33 15.27 -39.88 19.87
C ILE A 33 14.96 -41.07 18.97
N GLY A 34 15.90 -41.49 18.11
CA GLY A 34 15.69 -42.63 17.19
C GLY A 34 15.34 -43.91 17.96
N LYS A 35 16.14 -44.28 18.96
CA LYS A 35 15.86 -45.47 19.79
C LYS A 35 14.54 -45.40 20.54
N SER A 36 14.10 -44.20 20.94
CA SER A 36 12.89 -44.02 21.75
C SER A 36 11.62 -43.94 20.92
N LEU A 37 11.69 -43.41 19.70
CA LEU A 37 10.54 -43.32 18.77
C LEU A 37 10.30 -44.63 18.01
N ASP A 38 11.35 -45.43 17.78
CA ASP A 38 11.23 -46.70 17.06
C ASP A 38 10.71 -47.85 17.95
N ASP A 39 10.62 -47.66 19.28
CA ASP A 39 10.02 -48.64 20.19
C ASP A 39 8.50 -48.43 20.31
N PRO A 40 7.67 -49.29 19.70
CA PRO A 40 6.21 -49.14 19.75
C PRO A 40 5.62 -49.25 21.16
N LYS A 41 6.40 -49.72 22.14
CA LYS A 41 5.97 -49.83 23.54
C LYS A 41 6.16 -48.52 24.31
N VAL A 42 6.96 -47.58 23.82
CA VAL A 42 7.19 -46.31 24.52
C VAL A 42 6.14 -45.30 24.06
N ALA A 43 5.28 -44.90 24.99
CA ALA A 43 4.33 -43.82 24.75
C ALA A 43 5.08 -42.54 24.34
N ARG A 44 4.68 -41.91 23.23
CA ARG A 44 5.26 -40.68 22.68
C ARG A 44 5.47 -39.59 23.73
N ASN A 45 4.51 -39.42 24.65
CA ASN A 45 4.58 -38.46 25.76
C ASN A 45 5.79 -38.71 26.68
N ARG A 46 6.10 -39.99 26.96
CA ARG A 46 7.26 -40.35 27.80
C ARG A 46 8.58 -40.06 27.08
N CYS A 47 8.63 -40.21 25.76
CA CYS A 47 9.79 -39.81 24.97
C CYS A 47 10.00 -38.29 25.04
N ILE A 48 8.91 -37.52 24.93
CA ILE A 48 8.92 -36.05 24.99
C ILE A 48 9.39 -35.56 26.37
N GLU A 49 8.87 -36.12 27.46
CA GLU A 49 9.30 -35.79 28.83
C GLU A 49 10.80 -36.03 29.01
N ARG A 50 11.30 -37.20 28.61
CA ARG A 50 12.73 -37.51 28.74
C ARG A 50 13.60 -36.64 27.85
N LEU A 51 13.13 -36.28 26.65
CA LEU A 51 13.82 -35.36 25.76
C LEU A 51 13.90 -33.96 26.36
N ASN A 52 12.80 -33.46 26.94
CA ASN A 52 12.79 -32.18 27.63
C ASN A 52 13.77 -32.19 28.82
N CYS A 53 13.80 -33.25 29.62
CA CYS A 53 14.81 -33.36 30.70
C CYS A 53 16.24 -33.37 30.15
N TRP A 54 16.51 -34.16 29.10
CA TRP A 54 17.82 -34.20 28.45
C TRP A 54 18.28 -32.82 27.94
N LEU A 55 17.36 -32.06 27.32
CA LEU A 55 17.67 -30.72 26.83
C LEU A 55 17.85 -29.71 27.98
N VAL A 56 17.08 -29.82 29.06
CA VAL A 56 17.30 -28.98 30.25
C VAL A 56 18.68 -29.26 30.86
N ASP A 57 19.05 -30.54 31.02
CA ASP A 57 20.36 -30.94 31.55
C ASP A 57 21.52 -30.46 30.66
N LEU A 58 21.34 -30.54 29.34
CA LEU A 58 22.29 -29.99 28.37
C LEU A 58 22.43 -28.47 28.49
N GLY A 59 21.35 -27.75 28.77
CA GLY A 59 21.37 -26.30 28.98
C GLY A 59 22.14 -25.88 30.21
N LEU A 60 22.00 -26.64 31.30
CA LEU A 60 22.78 -26.42 32.52
C LEU A 60 24.28 -26.68 32.27
N PHE A 61 24.59 -27.65 31.42
CA PHE A 61 25.96 -28.06 31.12
C PHE A 61 26.65 -27.13 30.11
N TYR A 62 25.95 -26.71 29.07
CA TYR A 62 26.53 -25.98 27.94
C TYR A 62 25.53 -24.98 27.31
N PRO A 63 25.26 -23.84 27.98
CA PRO A 63 24.21 -22.89 27.59
C PRO A 63 24.36 -22.32 26.17
N SER A 64 25.60 -22.19 25.69
CA SER A 64 25.92 -21.63 24.37
C SER A 64 25.36 -22.45 23.22
N ILE A 65 25.04 -23.73 23.42
CA ILE A 65 24.44 -24.59 22.38
C ILE A 65 23.05 -24.13 21.94
N TYR A 66 22.39 -23.30 22.75
CA TYR A 66 21.05 -22.78 22.46
C TYR A 66 21.04 -21.37 21.93
N GLN A 67 22.20 -20.70 21.87
CA GLN A 67 22.29 -19.43 21.15
C GLN A 67 21.94 -19.70 19.68
N SER A 68 21.06 -18.88 19.12
CA SER A 68 20.56 -19.09 17.75
C SER A 68 21.67 -19.06 16.68
N SER A 69 22.83 -18.47 17.01
CA SER A 69 24.02 -18.42 16.18
C SER A 69 24.97 -19.62 16.32
N SER A 70 24.71 -20.53 17.27
CA SER A 70 25.58 -21.69 17.50
C SER A 70 25.37 -22.78 16.44
N ILE A 71 26.44 -23.52 16.15
CA ILE A 71 26.39 -24.66 15.23
C ILE A 71 25.47 -25.74 15.80
N GLY A 72 25.54 -25.98 17.11
CA GLY A 72 24.61 -26.84 17.84
C GLY A 72 23.14 -26.51 17.56
N ALA A 73 22.70 -25.27 17.80
CA ALA A 73 21.30 -24.87 17.58
C ALA A 73 20.87 -25.04 16.10
N THR A 74 21.72 -24.61 15.16
CA THR A 74 21.43 -24.66 13.72
C THR A 74 21.30 -26.07 13.16
N VAL A 75 21.84 -27.09 13.82
CA VAL A 75 21.69 -28.50 13.41
C VAL A 75 20.64 -29.24 14.27
N LEU A 76 20.58 -28.92 15.56
CA LEU A 76 19.70 -29.59 16.52
C LEU A 76 18.22 -29.26 16.26
N TYR A 77 17.88 -27.98 16.17
CA TYR A 77 16.48 -27.57 16.09
C TYR A 77 15.77 -27.89 14.78
N PRO A 78 16.40 -27.87 13.59
CA PRO A 78 15.74 -28.39 12.39
C PRO A 78 15.40 -29.87 12.52
N PHE A 79 16.28 -30.66 13.14
CA PHE A 79 16.03 -32.09 13.39
C PHE A 79 14.87 -32.29 14.37
N LEU A 80 14.84 -31.50 15.45
CA LEU A 80 13.74 -31.53 16.41
C LEU A 80 12.42 -31.11 15.77
N ALA A 81 12.44 -30.10 14.91
CA ALA A 81 11.26 -29.61 14.19
C ALA A 81 10.67 -30.64 13.22
N LEU A 82 11.51 -31.49 12.63
CA LEU A 82 11.06 -32.59 11.78
C LEU A 82 10.30 -33.69 12.55
N LYS A 83 10.52 -33.80 13.87
CA LYS A 83 10.03 -34.93 14.68
C LYS A 83 8.97 -34.54 15.72
N PHE A 84 8.98 -33.29 16.16
CA PHE A 84 8.14 -32.81 17.25
C PHE A 84 7.49 -31.48 16.88
N THR A 85 6.28 -31.28 17.39
CA THR A 85 5.56 -30.00 17.29
C THR A 85 6.11 -29.00 18.31
N ILE A 86 5.82 -27.72 18.09
CA ILE A 86 6.17 -26.64 19.04
C ILE A 86 5.58 -26.94 20.42
N ALA A 87 4.36 -27.48 20.48
CA ALA A 87 3.68 -27.81 21.74
C ALA A 87 4.42 -28.88 22.54
N GLU A 88 4.91 -29.93 21.87
CA GLU A 88 5.63 -31.03 22.51
C GLU A 88 6.97 -30.57 23.11
N LEU A 89 7.63 -29.59 22.48
CA LEU A 89 8.88 -29.00 22.98
C LEU A 89 8.68 -27.71 23.78
N GLY A 90 7.44 -27.37 24.12
CA GLY A 90 7.12 -26.10 24.78
C GLY A 90 7.89 -25.91 26.09
N THR A 91 8.04 -26.96 26.89
CA THR A 91 8.79 -26.92 28.16
C THR A 91 10.27 -26.59 27.95
N HIS A 92 10.92 -27.18 26.93
CA HIS A 92 12.30 -26.85 26.58
C HIS A 92 12.42 -25.41 26.09
N LEU A 93 11.56 -25.00 25.15
CA LEU A 93 11.61 -23.66 24.57
C LEU A 93 11.41 -22.56 25.63
N ARG A 94 10.62 -22.81 26.69
CA ARG A 94 10.47 -21.92 27.85
C ARG A 94 11.76 -21.76 28.68
N SER A 95 12.66 -22.74 28.63
CA SER A 95 13.93 -22.69 29.37
C SER A 95 15.04 -21.88 28.66
N LEU A 96 14.79 -21.49 27.41
CA LEU A 96 15.76 -20.74 26.59
C LEU A 96 15.55 -19.23 26.74
N HIS A 97 16.58 -18.46 26.38
CA HIS A 97 16.42 -17.01 26.28
C HIS A 97 15.35 -16.65 25.23
N PRO A 98 14.42 -15.73 25.53
CA PRO A 98 13.26 -15.43 24.68
C PRO A 98 13.58 -15.13 23.21
N ALA A 99 14.66 -14.38 22.97
CA ALA A 99 15.07 -14.03 21.61
C ALA A 99 15.57 -15.26 20.84
N ASP A 100 16.31 -16.16 21.51
CA ASP A 100 16.80 -17.39 20.91
C ASP A 100 15.65 -18.35 20.64
N ALA A 101 14.74 -18.53 21.60
CA ALA A 101 13.57 -19.37 21.45
C ALA A 101 12.65 -18.88 20.32
N ALA A 102 12.37 -17.58 20.24
CA ALA A 102 11.61 -16.98 19.15
C ALA A 102 12.30 -17.21 17.80
N THR A 103 13.61 -17.00 17.73
CA THR A 103 14.41 -17.23 16.50
C THR A 103 14.38 -18.70 16.10
N ILE A 104 14.56 -19.62 17.05
CA ILE A 104 14.54 -21.08 16.86
C ILE A 104 13.18 -21.54 16.34
N VAL A 105 12.09 -21.11 16.97
CA VAL A 105 10.72 -21.46 16.57
C VAL A 105 10.43 -20.92 15.16
N LEU A 106 10.78 -19.66 14.93
CA LEU A 106 10.54 -18.97 13.66
C LEU A 106 11.30 -19.62 12.50
N HIS A 107 12.57 -19.96 12.70
CA HIS A 107 13.40 -20.56 11.65
C HIS A 107 13.07 -22.01 11.34
N ASN A 108 12.70 -22.82 12.33
CA ASN A 108 12.64 -24.27 12.17
C ASN A 108 11.21 -24.83 12.07
N TRP A 109 10.23 -24.19 12.72
CA TRP A 109 8.84 -24.64 12.63
C TRP A 109 8.00 -23.75 11.72
N ILE A 110 8.18 -22.44 11.79
CA ILE A 110 7.26 -21.53 11.09
C ILE A 110 7.70 -21.30 9.63
N LYS A 111 8.99 -21.02 9.38
CA LYS A 111 9.50 -20.76 8.02
C LYS A 111 9.27 -21.92 7.03
N PRO A 112 9.50 -23.20 7.37
CA PRO A 112 9.29 -24.31 6.44
C PRO A 112 7.82 -24.53 6.06
N SER A 113 6.88 -24.38 7.00
CA SER A 113 5.44 -24.57 6.76
C SER A 113 4.83 -23.54 5.80
N ILE A 114 5.53 -22.43 5.52
CA ILE A 114 5.14 -21.43 4.52
C ILE A 114 5.59 -21.84 3.11
N LEU A 115 6.69 -22.59 3.01
CA LEU A 115 7.21 -23.05 1.72
C LEU A 115 6.38 -24.20 1.13
N GLU A 116 5.52 -24.82 1.94
CA GLU A 116 4.62 -25.91 1.56
C GLU A 116 3.18 -25.44 1.21
N VAL A 117 2.98 -24.15 0.93
CA VAL A 117 1.66 -23.62 0.55
C VAL A 117 1.28 -24.14 -0.85
N PRO A 118 0.12 -24.82 -1.02
CA PRO A 118 -0.37 -25.24 -2.33
C PRO A 118 -0.73 -24.02 -3.19
N ASP A 119 -0.53 -24.14 -4.51
CA ASP A 119 -0.86 -23.11 -5.50
C ASP A 119 -2.29 -22.60 -5.29
N PRO A 120 -2.49 -21.28 -5.08
CA PRO A 120 -3.82 -20.73 -4.88
C PRO A 120 -4.47 -20.46 -6.23
N GLU A 121 -5.23 -21.42 -6.75
CA GLU A 121 -6.37 -21.12 -7.62
C GLU A 121 -7.47 -20.46 -6.76
N LEU A 122 -7.35 -19.16 -6.52
CA LEU A 122 -8.41 -18.35 -5.89
C LEU A 122 -8.76 -17.19 -6.81
N SER A 123 -10.04 -17.11 -7.16
CA SER A 123 -10.62 -16.02 -7.95
C SER A 123 -10.62 -14.72 -7.14
N GLU A 124 -10.26 -13.60 -7.80
CA GLU A 124 -10.26 -12.25 -7.21
C GLU A 124 -11.66 -11.79 -6.71
N SER A 125 -12.71 -12.58 -6.92
CA SER A 125 -14.11 -12.30 -6.57
C SER A 125 -14.43 -12.32 -5.07
N ASP A 126 -13.63 -12.98 -4.24
CA ASP A 126 -14.03 -13.29 -2.86
C ASP A 126 -13.56 -12.24 -1.83
N ILE A 127 -12.79 -11.25 -2.26
CA ILE A 127 -12.46 -10.08 -1.44
C ILE A 127 -13.54 -9.03 -1.67
N THR A 128 -14.67 -9.20 -0.99
CA THR A 128 -15.75 -8.21 -0.99
C THR A 128 -15.42 -7.09 0.00
N ASP A 129 -15.08 -5.91 -0.52
CA ASP A 129 -15.11 -4.64 0.21
C ASP A 129 -16.58 -4.30 0.53
N SER A 130 -17.07 -4.83 1.64
CA SER A 130 -18.31 -4.39 2.26
C SER A 130 -18.04 -3.03 2.90
N ASP A 131 -18.16 -1.94 2.13
CA ASP A 131 -18.51 -0.56 2.55
C ASP A 131 -18.21 0.50 1.46
N VAL A 132 -18.61 0.27 0.20
CA VAL A 132 -18.63 1.33 -0.82
C VAL A 132 -19.98 1.32 -1.56
N PRO A 133 -20.73 2.42 -1.61
CA PRO A 133 -21.99 2.48 -2.35
C PRO A 133 -21.71 2.38 -3.86
N SER A 134 -22.37 1.41 -4.50
CA SER A 134 -22.24 1.05 -5.90
C SER A 134 -22.84 2.11 -6.82
N VAL A 135 -22.07 2.55 -7.82
CA VAL A 135 -22.57 3.27 -8.99
C VAL A 135 -22.50 2.28 -10.15
N THR A 136 -23.67 1.93 -10.68
CA THR A 136 -23.82 1.05 -11.84
C THR A 136 -23.48 1.80 -13.12
N SER A 137 -22.58 1.24 -13.94
CA SER A 137 -22.45 1.61 -15.34
C SER A 137 -22.20 0.36 -16.18
N ASN A 138 -23.19 0.03 -17.01
CA ASN A 138 -23.10 -1.02 -18.03
C ASN A 138 -22.25 -0.51 -19.19
N THR A 139 -21.18 -1.22 -19.56
CA THR A 139 -20.54 -1.08 -20.86
C THR A 139 -19.94 -2.43 -21.27
N THR A 140 -20.36 -2.91 -22.44
CA THR A 140 -19.96 -4.16 -23.10
C THR A 140 -18.48 -4.12 -23.56
N PRO A 141 -17.76 -5.25 -23.55
CA PRO A 141 -16.37 -5.30 -23.99
C PRO A 141 -16.27 -5.72 -25.47
N ASP A 142 -15.60 -4.91 -26.29
CA ASP A 142 -15.11 -5.34 -27.60
C ASP A 142 -13.58 -5.38 -27.62
N THR A 143 -13.10 -6.58 -27.95
CA THR A 143 -11.88 -6.92 -28.71
C THR A 143 -10.57 -6.21 -28.35
N VAL A 144 -9.79 -6.80 -27.43
CA VAL A 144 -8.36 -6.49 -27.24
C VAL A 144 -7.52 -7.50 -28.02
N ARG A 145 -6.69 -7.00 -28.93
CA ARG A 145 -5.68 -7.76 -29.67
C ARG A 145 -4.47 -8.05 -28.78
N ASP A 146 -4.03 -9.30 -28.78
CA ASP A 146 -2.80 -9.77 -28.13
C ASP A 146 -1.56 -9.09 -28.74
N LEU A 147 -0.72 -8.51 -27.86
CA LEU A 147 0.67 -8.14 -28.14
C LEU A 147 1.59 -9.11 -27.41
N PRO A 148 2.73 -9.51 -28.01
CA PRO A 148 3.57 -10.56 -27.47
C PRO A 148 4.31 -10.11 -26.21
N LEU A 149 4.19 -10.92 -25.15
CA LEU A 149 4.92 -10.80 -23.89
C LEU A 149 6.43 -10.81 -24.15
N GLN A 150 7.12 -9.73 -23.79
CA GLN A 150 8.59 -9.75 -23.68
C GLN A 150 9.00 -10.64 -22.50
N PRO A 151 10.08 -11.44 -22.64
CA PRO A 151 10.61 -12.21 -21.53
C PRO A 151 11.21 -11.28 -20.46
N PRO A 152 11.04 -11.61 -19.17
CA PRO A 152 11.57 -10.79 -18.08
C PRO A 152 13.12 -10.75 -18.12
N PRO A 153 13.74 -9.61 -17.79
CA PRO A 153 15.18 -9.50 -17.74
C PRO A 153 15.78 -10.45 -16.69
N THR A 154 16.80 -11.19 -17.10
CA THR A 154 17.54 -12.11 -16.25
C THR A 154 18.43 -11.31 -15.29
N VAL A 155 18.08 -11.28 -14.01
CA VAL A 155 18.89 -10.63 -12.96
C VAL A 155 19.85 -11.65 -12.36
N HIS A 156 21.15 -11.45 -12.57
CA HIS A 156 22.19 -12.25 -11.93
C HIS A 156 22.30 -11.89 -10.44
N SER A 157 22.05 -12.89 -9.58
CA SER A 157 22.32 -12.84 -8.15
C SER A 157 23.82 -12.67 -7.90
N ARG A 158 24.22 -11.53 -7.33
CA ARG A 158 25.56 -11.36 -6.74
C ARG A 158 25.50 -11.72 -5.27
N HIS A 159 26.01 -12.90 -4.94
CA HIS A 159 26.49 -13.21 -3.61
C HIS A 159 28.02 -13.17 -3.60
N GLY A 160 28.58 -12.52 -2.58
CA GLY A 160 29.99 -12.65 -2.22
C GLY A 160 30.71 -11.32 -2.02
N SER A 161 30.56 -10.68 -0.86
CA SER A 161 31.70 -10.36 0.02
C SER A 161 31.23 -9.54 1.22
N LYS A 162 31.85 -9.80 2.37
CA LYS A 162 31.72 -9.03 3.59
C LYS A 162 32.39 -7.68 3.38
N THR A 163 31.63 -6.61 3.32
CA THR A 163 32.13 -5.25 3.53
C THR A 163 31.05 -4.45 4.24
N GLU A 164 31.42 -3.82 5.35
CA GLU A 164 30.61 -2.89 6.13
C GLU A 164 30.46 -1.53 5.43
N ASP A 165 30.25 -1.52 4.12
CA ASP A 165 30.07 -0.27 3.40
C ASP A 165 28.59 0.13 3.35
N PRO A 166 28.25 1.38 3.68
CA PRO A 166 26.89 1.88 3.58
C PRO A 166 26.42 1.85 2.13
N PHE A 167 25.24 1.28 1.90
CA PHE A 167 24.59 1.31 0.59
C PHE A 167 24.24 2.76 0.21
N HIS A 168 24.70 3.18 -0.97
CA HIS A 168 24.37 4.48 -1.55
C HIS A 168 23.30 4.32 -2.64
N THR A 169 22.09 4.80 -2.35
CA THR A 169 21.06 5.05 -3.37
C THR A 169 20.35 6.37 -3.05
N TYR A 170 20.34 7.30 -4.01
CA TYR A 170 19.69 8.62 -3.93
C TYR A 170 20.14 9.56 -2.79
N GLY A 171 21.42 9.53 -2.42
CA GLY A 171 22.01 10.54 -1.53
C GLY A 171 21.56 10.50 -0.06
N LEU A 172 20.71 9.54 0.34
CA LEU A 172 20.30 9.34 1.72
C LEU A 172 21.16 8.26 2.38
N ARG A 173 21.78 8.62 3.51
CA ARG A 173 22.65 7.74 4.30
C ARG A 173 21.77 6.88 5.22
N TYR A 174 21.49 5.64 4.83
CA TYR A 174 20.77 4.69 5.69
C TYR A 174 21.76 3.95 6.58
N THR A 175 21.82 4.31 7.86
CA THR A 175 22.40 3.43 8.89
C THR A 175 21.31 2.50 9.38
N VAL A 176 21.42 1.20 9.12
CA VAL A 176 20.65 0.19 9.85
C VAL A 176 21.13 0.25 11.30
N SER A 177 20.49 1.08 12.11
CA SER A 177 20.79 1.25 13.53
C SER A 177 20.39 -0.01 14.29
N ARG A 178 21.22 -1.05 14.24
CA ARG A 178 21.24 -2.13 15.24
C ARG A 178 21.99 -1.66 16.49
N SER A 179 21.52 -0.60 17.16
CA SER A 179 21.99 -0.33 18.52
C SER A 179 21.11 -1.13 19.49
N PRO A 180 21.57 -2.26 20.06
CA PRO A 180 20.81 -3.03 21.06
C PRO A 180 20.37 -2.18 22.26
N ASP A 181 21.08 -1.08 22.52
CA ASP A 181 20.88 -0.17 23.65
C ASP A 181 19.54 0.59 23.66
N ARG A 182 18.79 0.59 22.55
CA ARG A 182 17.50 1.30 22.43
C ARG A 182 16.27 0.39 22.58
N SER A 183 16.42 -0.93 22.53
CA SER A 183 15.28 -1.82 22.70
C SER A 183 14.93 -1.95 24.19
N ARG A 184 13.65 -1.73 24.55
CA ARG A 184 13.16 -1.95 25.92
C ARG A 184 13.37 -3.39 26.38
N THR A 185 13.28 -4.37 25.47
CA THR A 185 13.58 -5.77 25.80
C THR A 185 15.02 -5.99 26.22
N HIS A 186 15.96 -5.15 25.77
CA HIS A 186 17.36 -5.26 26.15
C HIS A 186 17.66 -4.59 27.51
N ARG A 187 16.75 -3.75 28.01
CA ARG A 187 16.82 -3.08 29.32
C ARG A 187 15.93 -3.73 30.39
N ALA A 188 14.97 -4.57 30.00
CA ALA A 188 14.11 -5.31 30.90
C ALA A 188 14.92 -6.32 31.73
N THR A 189 14.49 -6.56 32.96
CA THR A 189 15.03 -7.60 33.84
C THR A 189 14.75 -8.99 33.27
N LEU A 190 15.51 -10.01 33.71
CA LEU A 190 15.33 -11.39 33.24
C LEU A 190 13.89 -11.88 33.47
N GLU A 191 13.30 -11.55 34.62
CA GLU A 191 11.94 -11.92 34.99
C GLU A 191 10.89 -11.28 34.06
N GLU A 192 11.02 -9.98 33.77
CA GLU A 192 10.12 -9.28 32.83
C GLU A 192 10.22 -9.84 31.41
N ARG A 193 11.42 -10.21 30.95
CA ARG A 193 11.60 -10.84 29.63
C ARG A 193 10.96 -12.22 29.58
N GLN A 194 11.09 -12.99 30.66
CA GLN A 194 10.53 -14.32 30.78
C GLN A 194 9.00 -14.27 30.81
N GLU A 195 8.41 -13.35 31.57
CA GLU A 195 6.95 -13.14 31.61
C GLU A 195 6.38 -12.79 30.23
N ILE A 196 7.05 -11.90 29.48
CA ILE A 196 6.66 -11.55 28.12
C ILE A 196 6.74 -12.78 27.20
N PHE A 197 7.80 -13.58 27.32
CA PHE A 197 7.97 -14.78 26.51
C PHE A 197 6.92 -15.85 26.81
N ASP A 198 6.65 -16.10 28.09
CA ASP A 198 5.65 -17.06 28.54
C ASP A 198 4.25 -16.61 28.10
N THR A 199 3.98 -15.30 28.11
CA THR A 199 2.76 -14.71 27.56
C THR A 199 2.67 -14.93 26.05
N ILE A 200 3.76 -14.70 25.30
CA ILE A 200 3.78 -14.93 23.84
C ILE A 200 3.58 -16.40 23.50
N ALA A 201 4.30 -17.29 24.19
CA ALA A 201 4.28 -18.72 23.94
C ALA A 201 2.94 -19.35 24.33
N SER A 202 2.37 -18.99 25.47
CA SER A 202 1.03 -19.43 25.88
C SER A 202 -0.05 -18.91 24.94
N THR A 203 0.02 -17.63 24.56
CA THR A 203 -0.96 -17.04 23.63
C THR A 203 -0.86 -17.66 22.24
N LEU A 204 0.35 -17.88 21.70
CA LEU A 204 0.52 -18.59 20.44
C LEU A 204 0.05 -20.04 20.53
N HIS A 205 0.33 -20.72 21.65
CA HIS A 205 -0.14 -22.07 21.86
C HIS A 205 -1.68 -22.15 21.88
N ASP A 206 -2.35 -21.25 22.60
CA ASP A 206 -3.81 -21.23 22.68
C ASP A 206 -4.48 -20.74 21.40
N ARG A 207 -3.87 -19.77 20.70
CA ARG A 207 -4.41 -19.20 19.46
C ARG A 207 -4.08 -20.00 18.21
N CYS A 208 -3.08 -20.87 18.24
CA CYS A 208 -2.72 -21.74 17.12
C CYS A 208 -3.21 -23.19 17.30
N LYS A 209 -3.93 -23.51 18.38
CA LYS A 209 -4.62 -24.79 18.50
C LYS A 209 -5.61 -24.93 17.32
N PRO A 210 -5.66 -26.10 16.67
CA PRO A 210 -6.73 -26.37 15.72
C PRO A 210 -8.08 -26.21 16.45
N ASP A 211 -9.06 -25.60 15.78
CA ASP A 211 -10.43 -25.55 16.30
C ASP A 211 -10.97 -26.99 16.49
N GLN A 212 -12.08 -27.18 17.19
CA GLN A 212 -12.72 -28.50 17.39
C GLN A 212 -13.02 -29.24 16.07
N ASN A 213 -13.00 -28.54 14.94
CA ASN A 213 -13.14 -29.09 13.59
C ASN A 213 -11.80 -29.39 12.88
N ASP A 214 -10.67 -29.45 13.58
CA ASP A 214 -9.30 -29.64 13.04
C ASP A 214 -8.83 -28.57 12.03
N PHE A 215 -9.59 -27.49 11.86
CA PHE A 215 -9.17 -26.36 11.05
C PHE A 215 -8.27 -25.44 11.88
N TYR A 216 -7.02 -25.28 11.43
CA TYR A 216 -6.16 -24.23 11.95
C TYR A 216 -6.82 -22.86 11.69
N PRO A 217 -6.78 -21.93 12.66
CA PRO A 217 -7.31 -20.59 12.45
C PRO A 217 -6.65 -19.97 11.22
N SER A 218 -7.48 -19.65 10.22
CA SER A 218 -7.18 -19.05 8.91
C SER A 218 -5.69 -18.85 8.57
N ARG A 219 -5.24 -19.52 7.50
CA ARG A 219 -3.93 -19.36 6.82
C ARG A 219 -3.25 -18.00 7.13
N GLY A 220 -2.10 -18.04 7.80
CA GLY A 220 -1.35 -16.86 8.27
C GLY A 220 -1.66 -16.39 9.70
N GLY A 221 -2.56 -17.05 10.42
CA GLY A 221 -2.95 -16.71 11.80
C GLY A 221 -1.79 -16.63 12.79
N ALA A 222 -0.87 -17.60 12.76
CA ALA A 222 0.26 -17.64 13.69
C ALA A 222 1.17 -16.40 13.59
N TRP A 223 1.50 -15.96 12.36
CA TRP A 223 2.30 -14.75 12.14
C TRP A 223 1.58 -13.49 12.59
N PHE A 224 0.30 -13.39 12.26
CA PHE A 224 -0.53 -12.29 12.69
C PHE A 224 -0.55 -12.16 14.22
N HIS A 225 -0.77 -13.25 14.94
CA HIS A 225 -0.74 -13.26 16.40
C HIS A 225 0.64 -12.92 16.94
N LEU A 226 1.70 -13.47 16.35
CA LEU A 226 3.08 -13.16 16.74
C LEU A 226 3.37 -11.66 16.63
N PHE A 227 3.13 -11.03 15.48
CA PHE A 227 3.39 -9.60 15.33
C PHE A 227 2.47 -8.73 16.19
N THR A 228 1.24 -9.17 16.46
CA THR A 228 0.34 -8.50 17.41
C THR A 228 0.97 -8.47 18.80
N LEU A 229 1.41 -9.63 19.29
CA LEU A 229 2.06 -9.74 20.59
C LEU A 229 3.39 -8.96 20.65
N LEU A 230 4.22 -9.04 19.59
CA LEU A 230 5.47 -8.27 19.52
C LEU A 230 5.18 -6.75 19.56
N SER A 231 4.10 -6.30 18.92
CA SER A 231 3.67 -4.90 18.93
C SER A 231 3.15 -4.45 20.30
N GLU A 232 2.28 -5.24 20.92
CA GLU A 232 1.74 -4.99 22.27
C GLU A 232 2.86 -4.88 23.30
N ASN A 233 3.88 -5.74 23.20
CA ASN A 233 5.05 -5.75 24.08
C ASN A 233 6.16 -4.77 23.67
N LYS A 234 5.95 -3.94 22.64
CA LYS A 234 6.91 -2.93 22.14
C LYS A 234 8.29 -3.52 21.79
N ILE A 235 8.31 -4.74 21.30
CA ILE A 235 9.52 -5.41 20.81
C ILE A 235 9.78 -4.92 19.39
N ASP A 236 11.05 -4.70 19.00
CA ASP A 236 11.36 -4.37 17.61
C ASP A 236 11.23 -5.63 16.73
N TYR A 237 10.28 -5.60 15.80
CA TYR A 237 9.98 -6.68 14.85
C TYR A 237 10.19 -6.27 13.39
N ALA A 238 10.84 -5.13 13.14
CA ALA A 238 10.91 -4.57 11.80
C ALA A 238 11.67 -5.47 10.81
N GLY A 239 12.79 -6.06 11.25
CA GLY A 239 13.57 -6.99 10.44
C GLY A 239 12.77 -8.23 10.06
N TRP A 240 12.11 -8.86 11.03
CA TRP A 240 11.32 -10.08 10.80
C TRP A 240 10.13 -9.84 9.90
N LEU A 241 9.45 -8.70 10.07
CA LEU A 241 8.32 -8.34 9.21
C LEU A 241 8.79 -8.08 7.77
N SER A 242 9.93 -7.41 7.60
CA SER A 242 10.57 -7.23 6.29
C SER A 242 10.85 -8.57 5.62
N ASP A 243 11.54 -9.48 6.32
CA ASP A 243 11.91 -10.80 5.78
C ASP A 243 10.67 -11.62 5.39
N LEU A 244 9.61 -11.58 6.22
CA LEU A 244 8.35 -12.26 5.90
C LEU A 244 7.72 -11.70 4.62
N PHE A 245 7.62 -10.38 4.47
CA PHE A 245 7.07 -9.79 3.25
C PHE A 245 7.93 -10.08 2.03
N GLN A 246 9.27 -10.15 2.16
CA GLN A 246 10.14 -10.58 1.07
C GLN A 246 9.83 -12.02 0.63
N VAL A 247 9.67 -12.94 1.59
CA VAL A 247 9.25 -14.32 1.29
C VAL A 247 7.88 -14.32 0.58
N LEU A 248 6.87 -13.61 1.11
CA LEU A 248 5.54 -13.56 0.50
C LEU A 248 5.54 -12.99 -0.93
N LYS A 249 6.37 -11.98 -1.19
CA LYS A 249 6.56 -11.42 -2.54
C LYS A 249 7.13 -12.45 -3.52
N HIS A 250 8.05 -13.30 -3.07
CA HIS A 250 8.63 -14.38 -3.89
C HIS A 250 7.65 -15.53 -4.17
N HIS A 251 6.71 -15.80 -3.27
CA HIS A 251 5.68 -16.83 -3.47
C HIS A 251 4.56 -16.42 -4.44
N LYS A 252 4.74 -15.34 -5.21
CA LYS A 252 3.90 -14.88 -6.32
C LYS A 252 2.40 -14.67 -6.01
N SER A 253 2.00 -14.67 -4.74
CA SER A 253 0.63 -14.30 -4.38
C SER A 253 0.59 -12.89 -3.79
N PRO A 254 0.36 -11.87 -4.62
CA PRO A 254 0.23 -10.49 -4.14
C PRO A 254 -1.01 -10.33 -3.25
N VAL A 255 -2.02 -11.19 -3.44
CA VAL A 255 -3.21 -11.28 -2.60
C VAL A 255 -2.84 -11.60 -1.16
N TRP A 256 -1.98 -12.60 -0.93
CA TRP A 256 -1.54 -12.96 0.42
C TRP A 256 -0.76 -11.84 1.10
N THR A 257 0.11 -11.19 0.34
CA THR A 257 0.88 -10.02 0.80
C THR A 257 -0.07 -8.92 1.27
N TYR A 258 -1.10 -8.59 0.47
CA TYR A 258 -2.08 -7.56 0.81
C TYR A 258 -2.97 -7.98 1.98
N TYR A 259 -3.46 -9.23 1.98
CA TYR A 259 -4.31 -9.75 3.05
C TYR A 259 -3.61 -9.71 4.41
N LEU A 260 -2.36 -10.17 4.49
CA LEU A 260 -1.57 -10.11 5.71
C LEU A 260 -1.37 -8.66 6.16
N PHE A 261 -1.00 -7.76 5.24
CA PHE A 261 -0.87 -6.32 5.51
C PHE A 261 -2.17 -5.73 6.09
N ALA A 262 -3.31 -6.01 5.44
CA ALA A 262 -4.62 -5.52 5.85
C ALA A 262 -5.03 -6.08 7.22
N LYS A 263 -4.73 -7.36 7.49
CA LYS A 263 -5.01 -8.00 8.78
C LYS A 263 -4.17 -7.38 9.90
N LEU A 264 -2.86 -7.19 9.68
CA LEU A 264 -1.95 -6.54 10.64
C LEU A 264 -2.38 -5.10 10.95
N THR A 265 -2.71 -4.31 9.94
CA THR A 265 -3.18 -2.92 10.13
C THR A 265 -4.50 -2.83 10.88
N ARG A 266 -5.46 -3.73 10.59
CA ARG A 266 -6.75 -3.82 11.34
C ARG A 266 -6.56 -4.14 12.82
N ALA A 267 -5.50 -4.86 13.17
CA ALA A 267 -5.14 -5.17 14.56
C ALA A 267 -4.25 -4.12 15.22
N ASN A 268 -4.12 -2.93 14.62
CA ASN A 268 -3.27 -1.85 15.12
C ASN A 268 -1.78 -2.21 15.23
N VAL A 269 -1.32 -3.25 14.51
CA VAL A 269 0.11 -3.54 14.44
C VAL A 269 0.79 -2.45 13.62
N ARG A 270 1.70 -1.71 14.25
CA ARG A 270 2.43 -0.63 13.58
C ARG A 270 3.38 -1.21 12.55
N ILE A 271 3.12 -0.97 11.27
CA ILE A 271 4.03 -1.41 10.21
C ILE A 271 5.18 -0.40 10.11
N PRO A 272 6.44 -0.84 10.21
CA PRO A 272 7.59 0.03 10.07
C PRO A 272 7.61 0.69 8.68
N TYR A 273 8.04 1.95 8.66
CA TYR A 273 8.07 2.75 7.45
C TYR A 273 8.84 2.10 6.26
N PRO A 274 10.07 1.57 6.44
CA PRO A 274 10.80 0.96 5.33
C PRO A 274 10.08 -0.24 4.72
N VAL A 275 9.45 -1.06 5.57
CA VAL A 275 8.68 -2.24 5.15
C VAL A 275 7.46 -1.82 4.34
N ALA A 276 6.76 -0.77 4.79
CA ALA A 276 5.58 -0.31 4.11
C ALA A 276 5.90 0.36 2.75
N VAL A 277 7.02 1.07 2.63
CA VAL A 277 7.54 1.59 1.34
C VAL A 277 7.85 0.46 0.36
N ASP A 278 8.52 -0.58 0.84
CA ASP A 278 8.87 -1.77 0.07
C ASP A 278 7.63 -2.53 -0.43
N ILE A 279 6.59 -2.67 0.41
CA ILE A 279 5.29 -3.24 0.02
C ILE A 279 4.57 -2.36 -1.00
N MET A 280 4.58 -1.03 -0.84
CA MET A 280 3.94 -0.12 -1.80
C MET A 280 4.58 -0.22 -3.18
N ARG A 281 5.92 -0.20 -3.25
CA ARG A 281 6.65 -0.34 -4.52
C ARG A 281 6.34 -1.67 -5.19
N TYR A 282 6.33 -2.75 -4.41
CA TYR A 282 5.90 -4.05 -4.93
C TYR A 282 4.49 -4.00 -5.54
N PHE A 283 3.52 -3.35 -4.88
CA PHE A 283 2.17 -3.23 -5.44
C PHE A 283 2.07 -2.30 -6.65
N ILE A 284 2.93 -1.28 -6.74
CA ILE A 284 3.05 -0.44 -7.93
C ILE A 284 3.62 -1.26 -9.10
N ASP A 285 4.66 -2.06 -8.86
CA ASP A 285 5.34 -2.87 -9.89
C ASP A 285 4.43 -3.93 -10.51
N ILE A 286 3.46 -4.45 -9.76
CA ILE A 286 2.44 -5.40 -10.25
C ILE A 286 1.14 -4.72 -10.70
N GLU A 287 1.14 -3.38 -10.86
CA GLU A 287 0.01 -2.56 -11.28
C GLU A 287 -1.23 -2.60 -10.35
N LYS A 288 -1.10 -3.13 -9.12
CA LYS A 288 -2.16 -3.12 -8.09
C LYS A 288 -2.14 -1.80 -7.30
N THR A 289 -2.35 -0.71 -8.03
CA THR A 289 -2.26 0.68 -7.52
C THR A 289 -3.19 1.00 -6.35
N GLN A 290 -4.40 0.43 -6.33
CA GLN A 290 -5.32 0.61 -5.20
C GLN A 290 -4.78 -0.01 -3.91
N TRP A 291 -4.11 -1.16 -3.98
CA TRP A 291 -3.50 -1.79 -2.81
C TRP A 291 -2.30 -0.98 -2.30
N ALA A 292 -1.50 -0.40 -3.21
CA ALA A 292 -0.44 0.53 -2.85
C ALA A 292 -1.01 1.77 -2.13
N LEU A 293 -2.11 2.33 -2.65
CA LEU A 293 -2.82 3.45 -2.03
C LEU A 293 -3.40 3.08 -0.65
N ASP A 294 -3.97 1.90 -0.50
CA ASP A 294 -4.45 1.41 0.80
C ASP A 294 -3.32 1.24 1.80
N VAL A 295 -2.18 0.74 1.36
CA VAL A 295 -0.98 0.64 2.20
C VAL A 295 -0.55 2.02 2.65
N PHE A 296 -0.54 2.99 1.74
CA PHE A 296 -0.25 4.38 2.05
C PHE A 296 -1.25 4.99 3.05
N ASN A 297 -2.53 4.67 2.90
CA ASN A 297 -3.58 5.22 3.73
C ASN A 297 -3.65 4.61 5.12
N ARG A 298 -3.40 3.30 5.25
CA ARG A 298 -3.57 2.53 6.49
C ARG A 298 -2.30 2.46 7.35
N SER A 299 -1.14 2.66 6.74
CA SER A 299 0.08 2.66 7.54
C SER A 299 0.05 3.87 8.49
N GLN A 300 0.07 3.59 9.79
CA GLN A 300 0.16 4.63 10.82
C GLN A 300 1.55 5.27 10.85
N SER A 301 2.54 4.66 10.18
CA SER A 301 3.80 5.30 9.86
C SER A 301 3.51 6.56 9.04
N HIS A 302 4.03 7.71 9.49
CA HIS A 302 4.00 8.97 8.76
C HIS A 302 4.68 8.81 7.39
N GLN A 303 4.00 8.20 6.44
CA GLN A 303 4.58 7.88 5.16
C GLN A 303 4.66 9.13 4.32
N TRP A 304 5.87 9.40 3.84
CA TRP A 304 6.12 10.58 3.04
C TRP A 304 5.96 10.25 1.56
N LEU A 305 5.15 11.07 0.91
CA LEU A 305 4.95 11.02 -0.53
C LEU A 305 6.25 11.30 -1.30
N SER A 306 7.18 12.03 -0.69
CA SER A 306 8.51 12.31 -1.23
C SER A 306 9.37 11.04 -1.41
N SER A 307 9.14 9.99 -0.63
CA SER A 307 9.90 8.75 -0.76
C SER A 307 9.29 7.75 -1.73
N VAL A 308 8.00 7.91 -2.06
CA VAL A 308 7.30 7.09 -3.05
C VAL A 308 6.56 7.98 -4.05
N PRO A 309 7.28 8.83 -4.81
CA PRO A 309 6.66 9.67 -5.83
C PRO A 309 6.01 8.82 -6.93
N GLU A 310 6.49 7.60 -7.16
CA GLU A 310 5.99 6.63 -8.14
C GLU A 310 4.51 6.31 -7.91
N LEU A 311 4.04 6.37 -6.66
CA LEU A 311 2.64 6.14 -6.34
C LEU A 311 1.73 7.15 -7.05
N LEU A 312 2.09 8.44 -7.10
CA LEU A 312 1.26 9.43 -7.78
C LEU A 312 1.18 9.19 -9.28
N PHE A 313 2.30 8.81 -9.90
CA PHE A 313 2.33 8.50 -11.33
C PHE A 313 1.52 7.25 -11.65
N ALA A 314 1.68 6.19 -10.84
CA ALA A 314 0.89 4.97 -10.97
C ALA A 314 -0.62 5.26 -10.80
N LEU A 315 -0.99 6.18 -9.92
CA LEU A 315 -2.37 6.64 -9.76
C LEU A 315 -2.89 7.46 -10.95
N THR A 316 -2.03 8.22 -11.64
CA THR A 316 -2.44 8.93 -12.87
C THR A 316 -2.62 7.99 -14.06
N ASP A 317 -1.94 6.84 -14.03
CA ASP A 317 -2.01 5.81 -15.07
C ASP A 317 -3.07 4.74 -14.74
N SER A 318 -3.70 4.80 -13.58
CA SER A 318 -4.77 3.88 -13.19
C SER A 318 -6.15 4.51 -13.40
N ARG A 319 -7.01 3.86 -14.21
CA ARG A 319 -8.43 4.27 -14.34
C ARG A 319 -9.24 4.05 -13.06
N ALA A 320 -8.81 3.13 -12.21
CA ALA A 320 -9.58 2.69 -11.06
C ALA A 320 -9.67 3.77 -9.97
N VAL A 321 -8.67 4.65 -9.87
CA VAL A 321 -8.56 5.55 -8.73
C VAL A 321 -9.24 6.88 -8.99
N ARG A 322 -10.12 7.26 -8.05
CA ARG A 322 -10.81 8.54 -8.08
C ARG A 322 -9.78 9.67 -8.06
N SER A 323 -9.94 10.62 -8.96
CA SER A 323 -9.04 11.78 -9.06
C SER A 323 -8.91 12.61 -7.77
N GLN A 324 -9.85 12.46 -6.83
CA GLN A 324 -9.79 13.07 -5.51
C GLN A 324 -8.64 12.48 -4.66
N ALA A 325 -8.34 11.18 -4.82
CA ALA A 325 -7.31 10.49 -4.05
C ALA A 325 -5.92 11.11 -4.27
N VAL A 326 -5.58 11.51 -5.50
CA VAL A 326 -4.31 12.19 -5.79
C VAL A 326 -4.18 13.49 -4.98
N PHE A 327 -5.25 14.28 -4.90
CA PHE A 327 -5.22 15.52 -4.13
C PHE A 327 -5.28 15.28 -2.63
N ASP A 328 -5.97 14.22 -2.19
CA ASP A 328 -5.97 13.82 -0.78
C ASP A 328 -4.56 13.40 -0.33
N LEU A 329 -3.82 12.71 -1.20
CA LEU A 329 -2.39 12.40 -0.99
C LEU A 329 -1.53 13.66 -0.94
N LEU A 330 -1.70 14.58 -1.90
CA LEU A 330 -0.94 15.83 -1.93
C LEU A 330 -1.21 16.72 -0.70
N LYS A 331 -2.46 16.76 -0.22
CA LYS A 331 -2.87 17.54 0.95
C LYS A 331 -2.32 17.02 2.27
N ARG A 332 -1.85 15.76 2.34
CA ARG A 332 -1.25 15.24 3.58
C ARG A 332 0.01 16.02 3.94
N PRO A 333 0.15 16.51 5.18
CA PRO A 333 1.29 17.33 5.59
C PRO A 333 2.60 16.55 5.43
N ASP A 334 3.63 17.23 4.95
CA ASP A 334 4.99 16.68 4.91
C ASP A 334 5.67 16.97 6.26
N TYR A 335 6.35 15.98 6.85
CA TYR A 335 6.83 16.12 8.24
C TYR A 335 7.90 17.21 8.37
N ALA A 336 8.70 17.39 7.31
CA ALA A 336 9.71 18.45 7.24
C ALA A 336 9.14 19.85 7.51
N ASN A 337 7.85 20.06 7.20
CA ASN A 337 7.15 21.33 7.40
C ASN A 337 5.99 21.22 8.41
N SER A 338 5.83 20.08 9.07
CA SER A 338 4.76 19.86 10.04
C SER A 338 5.23 20.16 11.46
N LEU A 339 5.64 21.41 11.72
CA LEU A 339 5.56 21.89 13.09
C LEU A 339 4.08 21.85 13.53
N PRO A 340 3.76 21.46 14.78
CA PRO A 340 2.43 21.63 15.36
C PRO A 340 1.89 23.03 15.08
N THR A 341 0.60 23.14 14.77
CA THR A 341 -0.01 24.41 14.33
C THR A 341 0.20 25.52 15.36
N GLU A 342 0.28 25.20 16.65
CA GLU A 342 0.55 26.17 17.73
C GLU A 342 1.97 26.76 17.68
N LEU A 343 2.91 26.08 17.02
CA LEU A 343 4.31 26.48 16.89
C LEU A 343 4.60 27.19 15.56
N ARG A 344 3.59 27.40 14.71
CA ARG A 344 3.74 28.12 13.44
C ARG A 344 3.44 29.61 13.65
N SER A 345 4.45 30.46 13.51
CA SER A 345 4.27 31.92 13.51
C SER A 345 3.61 32.46 12.24
N VAL A 346 3.51 31.65 11.18
CA VAL A 346 2.92 32.03 9.89
C VAL A 346 1.99 30.91 9.40
N ALA A 347 0.77 31.26 9.02
CA ALA A 347 -0.26 30.34 8.54
C ALA A 347 0.06 29.68 7.17
N ASN A 348 1.17 30.08 6.54
CA ASN A 348 1.57 29.57 5.24
C ASN A 348 2.26 28.22 5.46
N ASN A 349 1.62 27.14 5.03
CA ASN A 349 2.21 25.80 4.97
C ASN A 349 3.06 25.72 3.69
N PRO A 350 4.34 26.10 3.72
CA PRO A 350 5.14 26.22 2.51
C PRO A 350 5.34 24.81 1.97
N LEU A 351 5.24 24.64 0.65
CA LEU A 351 5.57 23.36 0.04
C LEU A 351 7.10 23.19 0.01
N SER A 352 7.57 21.98 0.31
CA SER A 352 8.95 21.59 0.04
C SER A 352 9.24 21.66 -1.46
N HIS A 353 10.50 21.93 -1.83
CA HIS A 353 10.89 22.07 -3.22
C HIS A 353 10.60 20.79 -4.02
N GLU A 354 10.86 19.64 -3.42
CA GLU A 354 10.61 18.31 -3.98
C GLU A 354 9.11 18.10 -4.26
N ARG A 355 8.24 18.55 -3.34
CA ARG A 355 6.79 18.46 -3.54
C ARG A 355 6.30 19.41 -4.62
N ILE A 356 6.89 20.60 -4.72
CA ILE A 356 6.59 21.53 -5.82
C ILE A 356 6.95 20.85 -7.15
N GLN A 357 8.17 20.33 -7.29
CA GLN A 357 8.60 19.62 -8.51
C GLN A 357 7.70 18.43 -8.82
N LEU A 358 7.35 17.63 -7.81
CA LEU A 358 6.47 16.47 -7.96
C LEU A 358 5.10 16.87 -8.52
N VAL A 359 4.48 17.92 -7.98
CA VAL A 359 3.18 18.40 -8.50
C VAL A 359 3.27 18.86 -9.95
N HIS A 360 4.37 19.51 -10.35
CA HIS A 360 4.59 19.89 -11.74
C HIS A 360 4.70 18.67 -12.66
N HIS A 361 5.41 17.62 -12.23
CA HIS A 361 5.57 16.39 -13.00
C HIS A 361 4.26 15.62 -13.09
N VAL A 362 3.50 15.53 -12.00
CA VAL A 362 2.18 14.90 -11.97
C VAL A 362 1.19 15.64 -12.88
N ALA A 363 1.19 16.98 -12.86
CA ALA A 363 0.37 17.77 -13.77
C ALA A 363 0.71 17.47 -15.24
N TYR A 364 2.00 17.37 -15.57
CA TYR A 364 2.44 17.02 -16.92
C TYR A 364 2.08 15.59 -17.32
N ALA A 365 2.20 14.62 -16.40
CA ALA A 365 1.77 13.24 -16.61
C ALA A 365 0.26 13.16 -16.85
N MET A 366 -0.56 13.85 -16.04
CA MET A 366 -2.01 13.95 -16.23
C MET A 366 -2.38 14.60 -17.57
N ALA A 367 -1.64 15.62 -18.01
CA ALA A 367 -1.86 16.24 -19.31
C ALA A 367 -1.68 15.23 -20.45
N LYS A 368 -0.65 14.37 -20.35
CA LYS A 368 -0.26 13.36 -21.35
C LYS A 368 -1.02 12.04 -21.24
N SER A 369 -1.67 11.76 -20.12
CA SER A 369 -2.32 10.46 -19.88
C SER A 369 -3.39 10.16 -20.95
N PRO A 370 -3.28 9.03 -21.68
CA PRO A 370 -4.27 8.65 -22.69
C PRO A 370 -5.61 8.22 -22.07
N LEU A 371 -5.65 7.98 -20.75
CA LEU A 371 -6.82 7.49 -20.04
C LEU A 371 -7.82 8.60 -19.69
N LEU A 372 -7.36 9.84 -19.62
CA LEU A 372 -8.18 11.01 -19.34
C LEU A 372 -8.73 11.59 -20.64
N THR A 373 -9.93 12.16 -20.65
CA THR A 373 -10.39 12.98 -21.78
C THR A 373 -9.70 14.35 -21.76
N SER A 374 -9.65 15.09 -22.88
CA SER A 374 -9.11 16.46 -22.91
C SER A 374 -9.68 17.37 -21.81
N ARG A 375 -11.00 17.30 -21.57
CA ARG A 375 -11.67 18.08 -20.53
C ARG A 375 -11.21 17.67 -19.13
N MET A 376 -11.09 16.36 -18.88
CA MET A 376 -10.63 15.85 -17.58
C MET A 376 -9.17 16.19 -17.33
N ALA A 377 -8.29 15.97 -18.31
CA ALA A 377 -6.87 16.29 -18.23
C ALA A 377 -6.68 17.79 -17.91
N PHE A 378 -7.36 18.68 -18.63
CA PHE A 378 -7.27 20.12 -18.37
C PHE A 378 -7.75 20.48 -16.96
N ARG A 379 -8.89 19.95 -16.51
CA ARG A 379 -9.39 20.19 -15.15
C ARG A 379 -8.38 19.73 -14.09
N LYS A 380 -7.75 18.58 -14.29
CA LYS A 380 -6.75 18.02 -13.36
C LYS A 380 -5.48 18.85 -13.30
N VAL A 381 -5.00 19.36 -14.44
CA VAL A 381 -3.88 20.31 -14.49
C VAL A 381 -4.24 21.60 -13.76
N CYS A 382 -5.45 22.13 -13.95
CA CYS A 382 -5.92 23.31 -13.21
C CYS A 382 -6.03 23.05 -11.70
N ASP A 383 -6.49 21.87 -11.28
CA ASP A 383 -6.50 21.50 -9.86
C ASP A 383 -5.07 21.52 -9.27
N CYS A 384 -4.05 21.06 -10.02
CA CYS A 384 -2.64 21.14 -9.63
C CYS A 384 -2.12 22.58 -9.58
N LEU A 385 -2.50 23.41 -10.56
CA LEU A 385 -2.16 24.83 -10.60
C LEU A 385 -2.72 25.56 -9.38
N ASN A 386 -4.01 25.40 -9.11
CA ASN A 386 -4.67 26.00 -7.94
C ASN A 386 -4.01 25.53 -6.65
N TYR A 387 -3.70 24.24 -6.53
CA TYR A 387 -3.01 23.69 -5.37
C TYR A 387 -1.66 24.39 -5.07
N LEU A 388 -0.89 24.74 -6.10
CA LEU A 388 0.37 25.47 -5.98
C LEU A 388 0.13 26.95 -5.65
N GLN A 389 -0.81 27.59 -6.35
CA GLN A 389 -1.14 29.01 -6.16
C GLN A 389 -1.70 29.30 -4.77
N ASP A 390 -2.58 28.44 -4.26
CA ASP A 390 -3.15 28.52 -2.91
C ASP A 390 -2.08 28.51 -1.80
N ARG A 391 -0.87 28.01 -2.11
CA ARG A 391 0.27 27.92 -1.20
C ARG A 391 1.40 28.89 -1.54
N GLY A 392 1.19 29.78 -2.51
CA GLY A 392 2.22 30.72 -2.98
C GLY A 392 3.46 30.03 -3.56
N ALA A 393 3.33 28.80 -4.05
CA ALA A 393 4.46 28.06 -4.61
C ALA A 393 4.84 28.60 -6.00
N PRO A 394 6.14 28.66 -6.32
CA PRO A 394 6.59 29.06 -7.65
C PRO A 394 6.09 28.09 -8.71
N LEU A 395 5.71 28.65 -9.87
CA LEU A 395 5.31 27.89 -11.04
C LEU A 395 6.50 27.74 -11.99
N SER A 396 6.75 26.51 -12.43
CA SER A 396 7.78 26.16 -13.43
C SER A 396 7.20 26.18 -14.84
N SER A 397 8.07 26.33 -15.85
CA SER A 397 7.74 26.14 -17.26
C SER A 397 7.14 24.75 -17.56
N LEU A 398 7.37 23.75 -16.70
CA LEU A 398 6.69 22.46 -16.84
C LEU A 398 5.17 22.57 -16.63
N MET A 399 4.69 23.51 -15.80
CA MET A 399 3.26 23.76 -15.59
C MET A 399 2.63 24.43 -16.82
N SER A 400 3.27 25.44 -17.41
CA SER A 400 2.79 26.05 -18.65
C SER A 400 2.72 25.01 -19.77
N ARG A 401 3.73 24.15 -19.92
CA ARG A 401 3.69 23.03 -20.88
C ARG A 401 2.55 22.05 -20.62
N ALA A 402 2.27 21.73 -19.36
CA ALA A 402 1.13 20.88 -19.00
C ALA A 402 -0.21 21.53 -19.37
N LEU A 403 -0.37 22.83 -19.11
CA LEU A 403 -1.55 23.62 -19.49
C LEU A 403 -1.72 23.70 -21.00
N VAL A 404 -0.66 23.96 -21.75
CA VAL A 404 -0.69 23.99 -23.23
C VAL A 404 -1.05 22.61 -23.77
N TYR A 405 -0.43 21.54 -23.27
CA TYR A 405 -0.71 20.21 -23.76
C TYR A 405 -2.17 19.79 -23.50
N ALA A 406 -2.63 19.87 -22.25
CA ALA A 406 -4.00 19.48 -21.88
C ALA A 406 -5.05 20.45 -22.42
N GLY A 407 -4.70 21.72 -22.52
CA GLY A 407 -5.60 22.81 -22.80
C GLY A 407 -5.75 23.15 -24.28
N VAL A 408 -4.70 22.95 -25.08
CA VAL A 408 -4.55 23.39 -26.48
C VAL A 408 -4.19 22.22 -27.39
N THR A 409 -3.02 21.61 -27.20
CA THR A 409 -2.48 20.60 -28.12
C THR A 409 -3.41 19.40 -28.22
N ARG A 410 -3.89 18.90 -27.09
CA ARG A 410 -4.72 17.70 -27.04
C ARG A 410 -6.12 17.91 -27.64
N PRO A 411 -6.89 18.96 -27.29
CA PRO A 411 -8.15 19.28 -27.99
C PRO A 411 -7.98 19.44 -29.50
N LEU A 412 -6.93 20.14 -29.95
CA LEU A 412 -6.68 20.33 -31.39
C LEU A 412 -6.38 19.00 -32.09
N ARG A 413 -5.61 18.10 -31.47
CA ARG A 413 -5.38 16.74 -31.98
C ARG A 413 -6.64 15.88 -32.02
N GLU A 414 -7.56 16.10 -31.08
CA GLU A 414 -8.86 15.42 -31.02
C GLU A 414 -9.91 16.06 -31.96
N GLY A 415 -9.56 17.11 -32.72
CA GLY A 415 -10.50 17.84 -33.59
C GLY A 415 -11.54 18.66 -32.82
N ILE A 416 -11.30 18.94 -31.54
CA ILE A 416 -12.22 19.67 -30.68
C ILE A 416 -11.96 21.17 -30.81
N TRP A 417 -13.04 21.93 -31.01
CA TRP A 417 -12.95 23.40 -31.06
C TRP A 417 -12.41 23.99 -29.76
N LEU A 418 -11.43 24.88 -29.88
CA LEU A 418 -10.77 25.53 -28.75
C LEU A 418 -11.52 26.81 -28.36
N SER A 419 -11.95 26.92 -27.10
CA SER A 419 -12.49 28.19 -26.59
C SER A 419 -11.41 29.28 -26.63
N THR A 420 -11.71 30.41 -27.27
CA THR A 420 -10.80 31.57 -27.38
C THR A 420 -10.45 32.14 -26.01
N GLU A 421 -11.43 32.23 -25.10
CA GLU A 421 -11.22 32.71 -23.74
C GLU A 421 -10.25 31.79 -22.97
N LYS A 422 -10.49 30.47 -23.03
CA LYS A 422 -9.59 29.47 -22.42
C LYS A 422 -8.18 29.59 -22.99
N PHE A 423 -8.06 29.82 -24.29
CA PHE A 423 -6.76 29.93 -24.95
C PHE A 423 -5.99 31.20 -24.56
N GLN A 424 -6.67 32.35 -24.56
CA GLN A 424 -6.09 33.61 -24.11
C GLN A 424 -5.62 33.50 -22.65
N TRP A 425 -6.42 32.85 -21.80
CA TRP A 425 -6.01 32.57 -20.42
C TRP A 425 -4.73 31.72 -20.38
N ILE A 426 -4.60 30.65 -21.17
CA ILE A 426 -3.37 29.84 -21.24
C ILE A 426 -2.18 30.67 -21.76
N LEU A 427 -2.37 31.48 -22.80
CA LEU A 427 -1.33 32.35 -23.35
C LEU A 427 -0.78 33.33 -22.31
N MET A 428 -1.64 33.90 -21.46
CA MET A 428 -1.17 34.75 -20.35
C MET A 428 -0.22 34.01 -19.40
N PHE A 429 -0.49 32.73 -19.12
CA PHE A 429 0.43 31.92 -18.30
C PHE A 429 1.74 31.63 -19.02
N VAL A 430 1.70 31.34 -20.33
CA VAL A 430 2.91 31.10 -21.13
C VAL A 430 3.76 32.37 -21.20
N ARG A 431 3.18 33.54 -21.49
CA ARG A 431 3.89 34.84 -21.49
C ARG A 431 4.62 35.08 -20.16
N ARG A 432 3.91 34.86 -19.05
CA ARG A 432 4.47 35.08 -17.72
C ARG A 432 5.60 34.11 -17.35
N LEU A 433 5.53 32.85 -17.79
CA LEU A 433 6.46 31.79 -17.34
C LEU A 433 7.58 31.47 -18.34
N GLU A 434 7.33 31.63 -19.64
CA GLU A 434 8.26 31.28 -20.72
C GLU A 434 8.64 32.49 -21.60
N GLY A 435 7.89 33.60 -21.57
CA GLY A 435 8.15 34.83 -22.31
C GLY A 435 7.18 35.08 -23.47
N ASP A 436 7.17 36.32 -23.96
CA ASP A 436 6.25 36.77 -25.02
C ASP A 436 6.49 36.05 -26.35
N GLU A 437 7.76 35.84 -26.71
CA GLU A 437 8.15 35.14 -27.96
C GLU A 437 7.56 33.72 -28.04
N VAL A 438 7.60 32.96 -26.93
CA VAL A 438 7.06 31.60 -26.88
C VAL A 438 5.54 31.60 -26.97
N ALA A 439 4.88 32.60 -26.37
CA ALA A 439 3.43 32.72 -26.43
C ALA A 439 2.95 33.12 -27.83
N ASP A 440 3.64 34.04 -28.50
CA ASP A 440 3.28 34.48 -29.85
C ASP A 440 3.50 33.34 -30.87
N SER A 441 4.59 32.58 -30.72
CA SER A 441 4.81 31.37 -31.52
C SER A 441 3.72 30.30 -31.27
N LEU A 442 3.26 30.14 -30.04
CA LEU A 442 2.15 29.24 -29.72
C LEU A 442 0.81 29.73 -30.29
N ASP A 443 0.55 31.04 -30.27
CA ASP A 443 -0.64 31.65 -30.87
C ASP A 443 -0.70 31.40 -32.38
N GLU A 444 0.41 31.64 -33.08
CA GLU A 444 0.55 31.35 -34.51
C GLU A 444 0.34 29.87 -34.81
N ALA A 445 1.01 28.97 -34.08
CA ALA A 445 0.87 27.53 -34.27
C ALA A 445 -0.57 27.04 -33.99
N ALA A 446 -1.22 27.55 -32.95
CA ALA A 446 -2.60 27.22 -32.64
C ALA A 446 -3.58 27.76 -33.69
N PHE A 447 -3.32 28.95 -34.24
CA PHE A 447 -4.09 29.52 -35.33
C PHE A 447 -4.02 28.66 -36.60
N THR A 448 -2.82 28.26 -37.02
CA THR A 448 -2.62 27.36 -38.16
C THR A 448 -3.38 26.05 -37.97
N LEU A 449 -3.22 25.38 -36.83
CA LEU A 449 -3.93 24.12 -36.54
C LEU A 449 -5.45 24.27 -36.49
N ARG A 450 -5.98 25.39 -35.97
CA ARG A 450 -7.43 25.66 -36.02
C ARG A 450 -7.93 25.82 -37.44
N SER A 451 -7.16 26.51 -38.29
CA SER A 451 -7.53 26.71 -39.69
C SER A 451 -7.57 25.38 -40.45
N GLU A 452 -6.58 24.50 -40.23
CA GLU A 452 -6.54 23.17 -40.83
C GLU A 452 -7.70 22.29 -40.37
N ASN A 453 -7.99 22.26 -39.06
CA ASN A 453 -9.14 21.52 -38.52
C ASN A 453 -10.47 22.03 -39.08
N LEU A 454 -10.61 23.35 -39.24
CA LEU A 454 -11.81 23.94 -39.84
C LEU A 454 -11.99 23.51 -41.30
N GLU A 455 -10.92 23.47 -42.09
CA GLU A 455 -10.98 23.00 -43.48
C GLU A 455 -11.28 21.49 -43.56
N LEU A 456 -10.71 20.68 -42.66
CA LEU A 456 -11.02 19.25 -42.56
C LEU A 456 -12.49 19.00 -42.17
N ASP A 457 -13.02 19.78 -41.22
CA ASP A 457 -14.42 19.70 -40.81
C ASP A 457 -15.35 20.14 -41.94
N LYS A 458 -15.02 21.22 -42.66
CA LYS A 458 -15.75 21.62 -43.86
C LYS A 458 -15.76 20.53 -44.93
N ALA A 459 -14.63 19.86 -45.15
CA ALA A 459 -14.53 18.75 -46.12
C ALA A 459 -15.31 17.50 -45.68
N ARG A 460 -15.50 17.29 -44.37
CA ARG A 460 -16.30 16.19 -43.81
C ARG A 460 -17.80 16.51 -43.74
N MET A 461 -18.16 17.79 -43.64
CA MET A 461 -19.56 18.20 -43.65
C MET A 461 -20.18 17.87 -45.00
N LYS A 462 -21.32 17.18 -44.96
CA LYS A 462 -22.16 17.04 -46.14
C LYS A 462 -22.58 18.44 -46.62
N PRO A 463 -22.80 18.64 -47.93
CA PRO A 463 -23.39 19.88 -48.44
C PRO A 463 -24.59 20.29 -47.60
N LEU A 464 -24.73 21.60 -47.35
CA LEU A 464 -25.80 22.13 -46.50
C LEU A 464 -27.19 21.63 -46.93
N ASP A 465 -27.41 21.52 -48.24
CA ASP A 465 -28.64 21.01 -48.84
C ASP A 465 -28.93 19.56 -48.45
N GLU A 466 -27.91 18.70 -48.39
CA GLU A 466 -28.06 17.30 -47.98
C GLU A 466 -28.38 17.19 -46.48
N MET A 467 -27.70 17.98 -45.64
CA MET A 467 -28.01 18.01 -44.20
C MET A 467 -29.43 18.53 -43.94
N GLN A 468 -29.87 19.52 -44.71
CA GLN A 468 -31.21 20.09 -44.59
C GLN A 468 -32.28 19.07 -45.05
N GLN A 469 -32.04 18.37 -46.16
CA GLN A 469 -32.90 17.26 -46.60
C GLN A 469 -32.96 16.13 -45.56
N GLU A 470 -31.84 15.78 -44.94
CA GLU A 470 -31.80 14.73 -43.91
C GLU A 470 -32.53 15.18 -42.63
N ALA A 471 -32.37 16.43 -42.21
CA ALA A 471 -33.11 17.01 -41.09
C ALA A 471 -34.62 17.08 -41.36
N ASP A 472 -35.03 17.52 -42.55
CA ASP A 472 -36.43 17.56 -42.97
C ASP A 472 -37.03 16.16 -43.06
N HIS A 473 -36.26 15.18 -43.56
CA HIS A 473 -36.65 13.77 -43.58
C HIS A 473 -36.82 13.19 -42.16
N ILE A 474 -35.89 13.45 -41.24
CA ILE A 474 -36.00 13.03 -39.83
C ILE A 474 -37.22 13.71 -39.17
N ALA A 475 -37.42 15.00 -39.39
CA ALA A 475 -38.58 15.74 -38.88
C ALA A 475 -39.89 15.23 -39.48
N TRP A 476 -39.88 14.80 -40.75
CA TRP A 476 -41.01 14.15 -41.41
C TRP A 476 -41.28 12.76 -40.84
N GLU A 477 -40.26 11.90 -40.69
CA GLU A 477 -40.38 10.57 -40.06
C GLU A 477 -40.90 10.68 -38.63
N TYR A 478 -40.42 11.66 -37.87
CA TYR A 478 -40.90 11.95 -36.53
C TYR A 478 -42.38 12.36 -36.55
N ARG A 479 -42.77 13.29 -37.42
CA ARG A 479 -44.19 13.68 -37.62
C ARG A 479 -45.06 12.52 -38.10
N LYS A 480 -44.54 11.60 -38.90
CA LYS A 480 -45.27 10.42 -39.37
C LYS A 480 -45.48 9.40 -38.24
N ARG A 481 -44.46 9.17 -37.41
CA ARG A 481 -44.53 8.22 -36.28
C ARG A 481 -45.37 8.74 -35.12
N PHE A 482 -45.34 10.05 -34.87
CA PHE A 482 -45.97 10.64 -33.67
C PHE A 482 -47.13 11.60 -33.97
N GLY A 483 -47.30 12.05 -35.22
CA GLY A 483 -48.26 13.10 -35.60
C GLY A 483 -49.62 12.63 -36.11
N HIS A 484 -49.88 11.32 -36.17
CA HIS A 484 -51.23 10.80 -36.48
C HIS A 484 -52.08 10.52 -35.23
N GLY A 485 -51.54 10.70 -34.04
CA GLY A 485 -52.34 10.83 -32.82
C GLY A 485 -52.91 12.24 -32.75
N SER A 486 -54.05 12.44 -33.38
CA SER A 486 -54.89 13.62 -33.22
C SER A 486 -54.84 14.10 -31.78
N HIS A 487 -54.40 15.35 -31.60
CA HIS A 487 -55.06 16.25 -30.69
C HIS A 487 -56.57 16.23 -31.02
N GLN A 488 -57.30 15.23 -30.52
CA GLN A 488 -58.48 15.59 -29.76
C GLN A 488 -57.92 16.44 -28.62
N SER A 489 -57.87 17.75 -28.87
CA SER A 489 -58.03 18.74 -27.84
C SER A 489 -59.37 18.42 -27.17
N GLU A 490 -59.40 17.38 -26.33
CA GLU A 490 -60.30 17.40 -25.20
C GLU A 490 -60.10 18.75 -24.57
N ASN A 491 -61.17 19.53 -24.53
CA ASN A 491 -61.28 20.74 -23.75
C ASN A 491 -61.08 20.37 -22.28
N ILE A 492 -59.85 20.05 -21.91
CA ILE A 492 -59.39 20.06 -20.54
C ILE A 492 -59.35 21.53 -20.21
N THR A 493 -60.47 21.97 -19.62
CA THR A 493 -60.53 23.13 -18.76
C THR A 493 -59.27 23.15 -17.93
N SER A 494 -58.38 24.05 -18.33
CA SER A 494 -57.11 24.34 -17.72
C SER A 494 -57.23 24.35 -16.20
N PRO A 495 -56.59 23.42 -15.46
CA PRO A 495 -56.38 23.56 -14.04
C PRO A 495 -55.12 24.43 -13.83
N TYR A 496 -55.04 25.59 -14.51
CA TYR A 496 -54.21 26.66 -14.01
C TYR A 496 -54.88 27.19 -12.73
N LYS A 497 -54.64 26.50 -11.62
CA LYS A 497 -54.48 27.20 -10.35
C LYS A 497 -53.42 28.25 -10.61
N THR A 498 -53.83 29.51 -10.51
CA THR A 498 -52.96 30.68 -10.40
C THR A 498 -51.90 30.39 -9.35
N VAL A 499 -50.72 29.98 -9.81
CA VAL A 499 -49.53 29.91 -8.97
C VAL A 499 -49.18 31.35 -8.67
N THR A 500 -49.52 31.77 -7.44
CA THR A 500 -49.07 33.04 -6.88
C THR A 500 -47.57 33.20 -7.12
N PRO A 501 -47.10 34.38 -7.57
CA PRO A 501 -45.71 34.59 -7.92
C PRO A 501 -44.82 34.26 -6.72
N LYS A 502 -43.88 33.33 -6.93
CA LYS A 502 -42.84 33.03 -5.94
C LYS A 502 -42.10 34.33 -5.64
N ARG A 503 -42.33 34.87 -4.43
CA ARG A 503 -41.61 36.01 -3.85
C ARG A 503 -40.11 35.88 -4.14
N THR A 504 -39.58 36.85 -4.87
CA THR A 504 -38.16 36.92 -5.22
C THR A 504 -37.31 36.99 -3.96
N ARG A 505 -36.11 36.40 -4.03
CA ARG A 505 -35.13 36.32 -2.93
C ARG A 505 -34.75 37.69 -2.35
N VAL A 506 -35.03 38.78 -3.08
CA VAL A 506 -34.87 40.18 -2.66
C VAL A 506 -35.93 40.60 -1.63
N GLN A 507 -37.18 40.16 -1.80
CA GLN A 507 -38.28 40.51 -0.89
C GLN A 507 -38.14 39.84 0.48
N ARG A 508 -37.56 38.63 0.53
CA ARG A 508 -37.21 37.95 1.78
C ARG A 508 -36.05 38.61 2.56
N ARG A 509 -35.17 39.36 1.88
CA ARG A 509 -34.09 40.12 2.54
C ARG A 509 -34.59 41.41 3.19
N LEU A 510 -35.59 42.07 2.60
CA LEU A 510 -36.19 43.29 3.16
C LEU A 510 -37.07 42.99 4.39
N GLU A 511 -37.80 41.88 4.40
CA GLU A 511 -38.61 41.47 5.56
C GLU A 511 -37.75 41.02 6.76
N PHE A 512 -36.57 40.43 6.51
CA PHE A 512 -35.63 40.04 7.58
C PHE A 512 -34.95 41.27 8.21
N ALA A 513 -34.68 42.32 7.43
CA ALA A 513 -34.17 43.58 7.96
C ALA A 513 -35.21 44.32 8.82
N ALA A 514 -36.48 44.28 8.45
CA ALA A 514 -37.56 44.90 9.22
C ALA A 514 -37.85 44.20 10.57
N THR A 515 -37.65 42.88 10.64
CA THR A 515 -37.84 42.11 11.89
C THR A 515 -36.67 42.25 12.87
N VAL A 516 -35.47 42.59 12.38
CA VAL A 516 -34.32 42.91 13.24
C VAL A 516 -34.49 44.30 13.88
N SER A 517 -34.96 45.31 13.15
CA SER A 517 -35.20 46.65 13.73
C SER A 517 -36.32 46.71 14.79
N GLN A 518 -37.33 45.85 14.74
CA GLN A 518 -38.38 45.82 15.78
C GLN A 518 -37.94 45.14 17.08
N LYS A 519 -36.82 44.39 17.07
CA LYS A 519 -36.26 43.76 18.27
C LYS A 519 -35.28 44.65 19.03
N GLU A 520 -34.86 45.76 18.45
CA GLU A 520 -33.96 46.74 19.10
C GLU A 520 -34.70 47.94 19.70
N SER A 521 -36.04 48.01 19.60
CA SER A 521 -36.86 49.07 20.22
C SER A 521 -37.79 48.58 21.35
N LYS A 522 -37.52 47.40 21.90
CA LYS A 522 -38.06 46.90 23.17
C LYS A 522 -36.89 46.53 24.05
#